data_AF-A0A4Y2SN13-F1
#
_entry.id   AF-A0A4Y2SN13-F1
#
_cell.length_a   1.000
_cell.length_b   1.000
_cell.length_c   1.000
_cell.angle_alpha   90.00
_cell.angle_beta   90.00
_cell.angle_gamma   90.00
#
_symmetry.space_group_name_H-M   'P 1'
#
loop_
_entity.id
_entity.type
_entity.pdbx_description
1 polymer ?
#
loop_
_entity_poly.entity_id
_entity_poly.type
_entity_poly.pdbx_seq_one_letter_code
_entity_poly.pdbx_strand_id
1 'polypeptide(L)'
;MNGEEYLISGDFNAHSQRWSHIDGDSRGKQLQEFIAENHIFLLNNSDFPLTFEHNSRQGWPDLTMVSSHSLAAICEFYVLEEETYSDH
;
A
#
# COMPACT_ATOMS: atom_id res chain seq x y z
N MET A 1 11.19 7.47 16.38
CA MET A 1 10.55 6.26 16.96
C MET A 1 11.68 5.36 17.42
N ASN A 2 11.70 4.98 18.70
CA ASN A 2 12.75 4.15 19.28
C ASN A 2 12.56 2.71 18.78
N GLY A 3 13.54 2.13 18.09
CA GLY A 3 13.84 0.68 17.93
C GLY A 3 12.75 -0.40 17.77
N GLU A 4 11.47 -0.02 17.77
CA GLU A 4 10.30 -0.89 17.77
C GLU A 4 9.87 -1.11 16.31
N GLU A 5 9.60 -2.37 15.98
CA GLU A 5 9.04 -2.73 14.69
C GLU A 5 7.53 -2.44 14.68
N TYR A 6 7.03 -1.90 13.58
CA TYR A 6 5.61 -1.61 13.39
C TYR A 6 5.15 -1.92 11.97
N LEU A 7 3.85 -2.20 11.85
CA LEU A 7 3.13 -2.36 10.61
C LEU A 7 1.99 -1.36 10.56
N ILE A 8 1.83 -0.69 9.43
CA ILE A 8 0.72 0.21 9.13
C ILE A 8 -0.02 -0.40 7.95
N SER A 9 -1.33 -0.60 8.08
CA SER A 9 -2.18 -1.08 7.00
C SER A 9 -3.52 -0.38 7.00
N GLY A 10 -4.03 -0.06 5.82
CA GLY A 10 -5.37 0.51 5.68
C GLY A 10 -5.58 1.18 4.33
N ASP A 11 -6.76 1.79 4.18
CA ASP A 11 -7.15 2.59 3.03
C ASP A 11 -6.55 4.00 3.14
N PHE A 12 -5.63 4.33 2.23
CA PHE A 12 -5.00 5.65 2.12
C PHE A 12 -5.65 6.54 1.07
N ASN A 13 -6.51 6.00 0.18
CA ASN A 13 -7.11 6.71 -0.94
C ASN A 13 -6.07 7.59 -1.69
N ALA A 14 -4.90 7.04 -1.99
CA ALA A 14 -3.76 7.77 -2.55
C ALA A 14 -3.21 7.03 -3.77
N HIS A 15 -2.88 7.78 -4.83
CA HIS A 15 -2.47 7.20 -6.10
C HIS A 15 -0.99 7.44 -6.35
N SER A 16 -0.27 6.40 -6.74
CA SER A 16 1.13 6.49 -7.13
C SER A 16 1.53 5.34 -8.04
N GLN A 17 2.35 5.64 -9.04
CA GLN A 17 2.99 4.64 -9.89
C GLN A 17 3.88 3.65 -9.10
N ARG A 18 4.19 3.95 -7.83
CA ARG A 18 4.95 3.06 -6.94
C ARG A 18 4.17 1.79 -6.52
N TRP A 19 2.84 1.85 -6.48
CA TRP A 19 1.97 0.74 -6.05
C TRP A 19 0.76 0.52 -6.96
N SER A 20 0.71 1.21 -8.10
CA SER A 20 -0.38 1.10 -9.07
C SER A 20 0.12 1.45 -10.47
N HIS A 21 -0.69 1.19 -11.49
CA HIS A 21 -0.38 1.57 -12.89
C HIS A 21 -0.92 2.93 -13.30
N ILE A 22 -1.47 3.70 -12.36
CA ILE A 22 -2.10 5.01 -12.63
C ILE A 22 -1.17 6.15 -12.20
N ASP A 23 -1.37 7.31 -12.82
CA ASP A 23 -0.62 8.51 -12.49
C ASP A 23 -0.83 8.93 -11.04
N GLY A 24 0.25 9.42 -10.43
CA GLY A 24 0.23 9.83 -9.04
C GLY A 24 -0.56 11.12 -8.81
N ASP A 25 -1.23 11.21 -7.66
CA ASP A 25 -1.93 12.40 -7.21
C ASP A 25 -1.18 13.13 -6.07
N SER A 26 -1.72 14.25 -5.61
CA SER A 26 -1.10 15.02 -4.52
C SER A 26 -1.06 14.27 -3.19
N ARG A 27 -1.99 13.33 -2.97
CA ARG A 27 -2.03 12.48 -1.77
C ARG A 27 -0.93 11.43 -1.84
N GLY A 28 -0.76 10.76 -2.97
CA GLY A 28 0.31 9.80 -3.20
C GLY A 28 1.69 10.43 -3.20
N LYS A 29 1.82 11.69 -3.62
CA LYS A 29 3.07 12.45 -3.44
C LYS A 29 3.39 12.66 -1.95
N GLN A 30 2.44 13.18 -1.18
CA GLN A 30 2.63 13.40 0.27
C GLN A 30 2.91 12.08 1.02
N LEU A 31 2.22 11.00 0.65
CA LEU A 31 2.45 9.69 1.26
C LEU A 31 3.83 9.13 0.92
N GLN A 32 4.32 9.33 -0.31
CA GLN A 32 5.68 8.95 -0.68
C GLN A 32 6.73 9.75 0.07
N GLU A 33 6.53 11.05 0.26
CA GLU A 33 7.39 11.91 1.09
C GLU A 33 7.42 11.39 2.53
N PHE A 34 6.26 11.10 3.13
CA PHE A 34 6.15 10.51 4.47
C PHE A 34 6.89 9.16 4.58
N ILE A 35 6.70 8.26 3.61
CA ILE A 35 7.38 6.96 3.58
C ILE A 35 8.90 7.14 3.51
N ALA A 36 9.39 8.07 2.68
CA ALA A 36 10.81 8.33 2.51
C ALA A 36 11.44 8.96 3.76
N GLU A 37 10.79 9.98 4.34
CA GLU A 37 11.28 10.70 5.53
C GLU A 37 11.35 9.81 6.78
N ASN A 38 10.43 8.84 6.88
CA ASN A 38 10.37 7.93 8.04
C ASN A 38 11.06 6.58 7.79
N HIS A 39 11.72 6.41 6.64
CA HIS A 39 12.39 5.16 6.24
C HIS A 39 11.47 3.93 6.31
N ILE A 40 10.21 4.11 5.91
CA ILE A 40 9.20 3.04 5.91
C ILE A 40 9.33 2.23 4.61
N PHE A 41 9.09 0.93 4.70
CA PHE A 41 9.13 0.00 3.58
C PHE A 41 7.72 -0.39 3.17
N LEU A 42 7.38 -0.15 1.90
CA LEU A 42 6.09 -0.52 1.33
C LEU A 42 6.12 -2.00 0.89
N LEU A 43 5.11 -2.78 1.28
CA LEU A 43 4.98 -4.18 0.86
C LEU A 43 4.24 -4.32 -0.48
N ASN A 44 3.31 -3.41 -0.76
CA ASN A 44 2.62 -3.35 -2.06
C ASN A 44 3.61 -3.03 -3.19
N ASN A 45 3.30 -3.54 -4.38
CA ASN A 45 3.91 -3.21 -5.65
C ASN A 45 2.82 -3.14 -6.72
N SER A 46 3.17 -2.62 -7.91
CA SER A 46 2.23 -2.48 -9.02
C SER A 46 1.76 -3.79 -9.65
N ASP A 47 2.44 -4.91 -9.38
CA ASP A 47 2.13 -6.21 -9.98
C ASP A 47 1.03 -6.95 -9.19
N PHE A 48 0.64 -6.46 -8.01
CA PHE A 48 -0.48 -7.02 -7.25
C PHE A 48 -1.84 -6.64 -7.83
N PRO A 49 -2.86 -7.51 -7.67
CA PRO A 49 -4.23 -7.22 -8.06
C PRO A 49 -4.79 -5.93 -7.45
N LEU A 50 -5.90 -5.48 -8.02
CA LEU A 50 -6.69 -4.38 -7.47
C LEU A 50 -7.12 -4.71 -6.04
N THR A 51 -7.09 -3.71 -5.16
CA THR A 51 -7.62 -3.83 -3.80
C THR A 51 -8.98 -3.13 -3.66
N PHE A 52 -9.47 -2.54 -4.74
CA PHE A 52 -10.78 -1.90 -4.80
C PHE A 52 -11.38 -2.01 -6.19
N GLU A 53 -12.61 -2.48 -6.28
CA GLU A 53 -13.44 -2.44 -7.48
C GLU A 53 -14.91 -2.17 -7.15
N HIS A 54 -15.43 -1.03 -7.64
CA HIS A 54 -16.84 -0.69 -7.50
C HIS A 54 -17.38 0.01 -8.75
N ASN A 55 -18.44 -0.53 -9.36
CA ASN A 55 -19.17 0.11 -10.46
C ASN A 55 -18.23 0.71 -11.53
N SER A 56 -17.28 -0.10 -12.04
CA SER A 56 -16.22 0.26 -13.02
C SER A 56 -15.09 1.18 -12.53
N ARG A 57 -15.08 1.57 -11.26
CA ARG A 57 -13.92 2.21 -10.63
C ARG A 57 -13.02 1.14 -10.07
N GLN A 58 -11.74 1.21 -10.39
CA GLN A 58 -10.71 0.26 -9.96
C GLN A 58 -9.57 1.04 -9.31
N GLY A 59 -8.96 0.48 -8.27
CA GLY A 59 -7.84 1.12 -7.60
C GLY A 59 -7.02 0.24 -6.67
N TRP A 60 -5.97 0.86 -6.13
CA TRP A 60 -5.08 0.31 -5.10
C TRP A 60 -5.00 1.28 -3.90
N PRO A 61 -6.14 1.63 -3.27
CA PRO A 61 -6.12 2.55 -2.14
C PRO A 61 -5.54 1.89 -0.86
N ASP A 62 -5.56 0.56 -0.77
CA ASP A 62 -5.14 -0.19 0.41
C ASP A 62 -3.65 -0.50 0.37
N LEU A 63 -2.93 0.02 1.36
CA LEU A 63 -1.49 -0.16 1.46
C LEU A 63 -1.11 -0.78 2.80
N THR A 64 -0.08 -1.60 2.76
CA THR A 64 0.59 -2.19 3.92
C THR A 64 2.07 -1.83 3.87
N MET A 65 2.57 -1.30 4.97
CA MET A 65 3.95 -0.82 5.08
C MET A 65 4.54 -1.11 6.46
N VAL A 66 5.85 -1.31 6.52
CA VAL A 66 6.58 -1.76 7.70
C VAL A 66 7.76 -0.87 8.02
N SER A 67 8.15 -0.85 9.29
CA SER A 67 9.22 0.00 9.84
C SER A 67 10.63 -0.30 9.36
N SER A 68 10.92 -1.51 8.88
CA SER A 68 12.29 -1.92 8.57
C SER A 68 12.39 -2.86 7.36
N HIS A 69 13.57 -2.85 6.75
CA HIS A 69 13.92 -3.78 5.67
C HIS A 69 13.88 -5.24 6.13
N SER A 70 14.35 -5.51 7.36
CA SER A 70 14.38 -6.86 7.92
C SER A 70 12.97 -7.42 8.07
N LEU A 71 12.02 -6.61 8.53
CA LEU A 71 10.61 -7.02 8.61
C LEU A 71 10.03 -7.20 7.20
N ALA A 72 10.29 -6.28 6.28
CA ALA A 72 9.83 -6.41 4.89
C ALA A 72 10.33 -7.70 4.21
N ALA A 73 11.57 -8.11 4.50
CA ALA A 73 12.18 -9.30 3.92
C ALA A 73 11.59 -10.64 4.41
N ILE A 74 10.90 -10.63 5.56
CA ILE A 74 10.24 -11.83 6.11
C ILE A 74 8.72 -11.80 5.92
N CYS A 75 8.16 -10.69 5.42
CA CYS A 75 6.74 -10.59 5.13
C CYS A 75 6.43 -11.20 3.76
N GLU A 76 5.39 -12.03 3.72
CA GLU A 76 4.71 -12.39 2.49
C GLU A 76 3.44 -11.53 2.39
N PHE A 77 3.22 -10.92 1.23
CA PHE A 77 2.07 -10.07 0.97
C PHE A 77 1.32 -10.58 -0.26
N TYR A 78 0.01 -10.72 -0.14
CA TYR A 78 -0.89 -11.15 -1.20
C TYR A 78 -2.21 -10.40 -1.09
N VAL A 79 -2.80 -10.10 -2.25
CA VAL A 79 -4.23 -9.75 -2.34
C VAL A 79 -4.96 -11.06 -2.62
N LEU A 80 -5.86 -11.44 -1.73
CA LEU A 80 -6.62 -12.69 -1.86
C LEU A 80 -7.79 -12.50 -2.83
N GLU A 81 -8.11 -13.53 -3.61
CA GLU A 81 -9.28 -13.55 -4.51
C GLU A 81 -10.58 -13.93 -3.77
N GLU A 82 -10.56 -14.00 -2.43
CA GLU A 82 -11.72 -14.39 -1.64
C GLU A 82 -12.78 -13.28 -1.63
N GLU A 83 -14.02 -13.64 -1.95
CA GLU A 83 -15.16 -12.73 -1.89
C GLU A 83 -15.42 -12.29 -0.45
N THR A 84 -15.22 -10.99 -0.18
CA THR A 84 -15.45 -10.37 1.13
C THR A 84 -16.85 -9.76 1.25
N TYR A 85 -17.63 -9.74 0.16
CA TYR A 85 -18.85 -8.93 -0.02
C TYR A 85 -18.65 -7.41 0.16
N SER A 86 -17.38 -6.98 0.14
CA SER A 86 -16.98 -5.58 0.06
C SER A 86 -16.53 -5.28 -1.37
N ASP A 87 -16.52 -3.99 -1.72
CA ASP A 87 -15.83 -3.52 -2.92
C ASP A 87 -14.29 -3.57 -2.78
N HIS A 88 -13.79 -3.97 -1.60
CA HIS A 88 -12.37 -4.15 -1.25
C HIS A 88 -12.01 -5.62 -1.04
#